data_AF-A0A179BFM2-F1
#
_entry.id   AF-A0A179BFM2-F1
#
_cell.length_a   1.000
_cell.length_b   1.000
_cell.length_c   1.000
_cell.angle_alpha   90.00
_cell.angle_beta   90.00
_cell.angle_gamma   90.00
#
_symmetry.space_group_name_H-M   'P 1'
#
loop_
_entity.id
_entity.type
_entity.pdbx_description
1 polymer ?
#
loop_
_entity_poly.entity_id
_entity_poly.type
_entity_poly.pdbx_seq_one_letter_code
_entity_poly.pdbx_strand_id
1 'polypeptide(L)'
;MYTPKYDLALVDDARNGDKQAILALLDLAQPDIRRYARRSCSASDDVDDVVQETLWLLYRRVGTLRALGSISGWLLAVVRRECLRMAMRALGKPDNLDDALLNPADVDRLAHLSQDELRLDLSRAIQSLPEHYREVIILRDIEEMTIDEVAASLNLTRESIKGRLHRSRALLREYLLD
;
A
#
# COMPACT_ATOMS: atom_id res chain seq x y z
N MET A 1 21.64 -4.86 2.90
CA MET A 1 20.71 -4.65 4.03
C MET A 1 19.56 -3.83 3.48
N TYR A 2 18.35 -4.39 3.44
CA TYR A 2 17.17 -3.73 2.88
C TYR A 2 16.62 -2.66 3.84
N THR A 3 16.25 -1.51 3.30
CA THR A 3 15.64 -0.39 4.04
C THR A 3 14.17 -0.30 3.62
N PRO A 4 13.21 -0.34 4.56
CA PRO A 4 11.80 -0.20 4.24
C PRO A 4 11.53 1.12 3.51
N LYS A 5 10.65 1.10 2.51
CA LYS A 5 10.34 2.29 1.71
C LYS A 5 9.93 3.47 2.58
N TYR A 6 9.10 3.20 3.59
CA TYR A 6 8.75 4.16 4.63
C TYR A 6 9.66 3.95 5.83
N ASP A 7 10.73 4.73 5.91
CA ASP A 7 11.65 4.72 7.04
C ASP A 7 10.95 5.15 8.34
N LEU A 8 11.24 4.45 9.44
CA LEU A 8 10.64 4.69 10.74
C LEU A 8 10.95 6.10 11.25
N ALA A 9 12.19 6.55 11.07
CA ALA A 9 12.64 7.86 11.50
C ALA A 9 11.86 8.98 10.78
N LEU A 10 11.74 8.87 9.44
CA LEU A 10 10.96 9.81 8.64
C LEU A 10 9.50 9.91 9.11
N VAL A 11 8.87 8.77 9.39
CA VAL A 11 7.47 8.74 9.82
C VAL A 11 7.31 9.34 11.21
N ASP A 12 8.20 9.02 12.16
CA ASP A 12 8.13 9.56 13.52
C ASP A 12 8.38 11.07 13.56
N ASP A 13 9.34 11.59 12.77
CA ASP A 13 9.56 13.02 12.64
C ASP A 13 8.33 13.72 12.05
N ALA A 14 7.73 13.13 11.02
CA ALA A 14 6.50 13.67 10.41
C ALA A 14 5.32 13.66 11.40
N ARG A 15 5.19 12.61 12.23
CA ARG A 15 4.17 12.52 13.29
C ARG A 15 4.33 13.60 14.35
N ASN A 16 5.57 13.95 14.68
CA ASN A 16 5.90 15.00 15.64
C ASN A 16 5.73 16.42 15.06
N GLY A 17 5.34 16.54 13.79
CA GLY A 17 5.05 17.81 13.14
C GLY A 17 6.25 18.45 12.44
N ASP A 18 7.34 17.70 12.21
CA ASP A 18 8.43 18.18 11.37
C ASP A 18 7.92 18.39 9.94
N LYS A 19 7.96 19.65 9.49
CA LYS A 19 7.43 20.05 8.18
C LYS A 19 8.20 19.41 7.03
N GLN A 20 9.52 19.24 7.15
CA GLN A 20 10.33 18.64 6.10
C GLN A 20 10.07 17.14 6.02
N ALA A 21 9.95 16.48 7.17
CA ALA A 21 9.59 15.06 7.22
C ALA A 21 8.19 14.81 6.64
N ILE A 22 7.21 15.67 6.93
CA ILE A 22 5.88 15.60 6.33
C ILE A 22 5.94 15.74 4.81
N LEU A 23 6.65 16.73 4.29
CA LEU A 23 6.79 16.93 2.84
C LEU A 23 7.45 15.72 2.18
N ALA A 24 8.56 15.23 2.74
CA ALA A 24 9.25 14.05 2.24
C ALA A 24 8.36 12.79 2.27
N LEU A 25 7.54 12.62 3.31
CA LEU A 25 6.58 11.52 3.38
C LEU A 25 5.49 11.63 2.31
N LEU A 26 4.96 12.84 2.05
CA LEU A 26 3.97 13.08 1.00
C LEU A 26 4.55 12.80 -0.39
N ASP A 27 5.75 13.30 -0.66
CA ASP A 27 6.45 13.08 -1.94
C ASP A 27 6.73 11.58 -2.17
N LEU A 28 7.13 10.87 -1.12
CA LEU A 28 7.34 9.43 -1.16
C LEU A 28 6.05 8.63 -1.40
N ALA A 29 4.93 9.06 -0.79
CA ALA A 29 3.63 8.39 -0.89
C ALA A 29 2.90 8.66 -2.20
N GLN A 30 3.09 9.83 -2.83
CA GLN A 30 2.35 10.24 -4.02
C GLN A 30 2.41 9.23 -5.18
N PRO A 31 3.56 8.66 -5.56
CA PRO A 31 3.62 7.64 -6.61
C PRO A 31 2.84 6.37 -6.28
N ASP A 32 2.77 5.98 -5.01
CA ASP A 32 2.00 4.82 -4.54
C ASP A 32 0.51 5.08 -4.63
N ILE A 33 0.06 6.21 -4.09
CA ILE A 33 -1.33 6.66 -4.16
C ILE A 33 -1.81 6.68 -5.61
N ARG A 34 -1.04 7.30 -6.52
CA ARG A 34 -1.38 7.38 -7.94
C ARG A 34 -1.49 6.01 -8.59
N ARG A 35 -0.59 5.09 -8.27
CA ARG A 35 -0.61 3.72 -8.79
C ARG A 35 -1.80 2.93 -8.26
N TYR A 36 -2.11 3.04 -6.97
CA TYR A 36 -3.29 2.42 -6.36
C TYR A 36 -4.58 2.96 -6.99
N ALA A 37 -4.66 4.27 -7.23
CA ALA A 37 -5.82 4.93 -7.83
C ALA A 37 -6.05 4.41 -9.25
N ARG A 38 -5.00 4.38 -10.09
CA ARG A 38 -5.08 3.83 -11.46
C ARG A 38 -5.56 2.36 -11.52
N ARG A 39 -5.30 1.57 -10.48
CA ARG A 39 -5.73 0.16 -10.41
C ARG A 39 -7.12 -0.02 -9.80
N SER A 40 -7.53 0.88 -8.92
CA SER A 40 -8.74 0.71 -8.09
C SER A 40 -9.93 1.55 -8.57
N CYS A 41 -9.65 2.69 -9.18
CA CYS A 41 -10.67 3.60 -9.65
C CYS A 41 -11.24 3.16 -11.00
N SER A 42 -12.49 3.55 -11.24
CA SER A 42 -13.17 3.37 -12.52
C SER A 42 -12.66 4.37 -13.57
N ALA A 43 -12.96 4.12 -14.84
CA ALA A 43 -12.55 5.01 -15.93
C ALA A 43 -13.21 6.40 -15.87
N SER A 44 -14.32 6.55 -15.13
CA SER A 44 -15.00 7.82 -14.91
C SER A 44 -14.44 8.64 -13.76
N ASP A 45 -13.56 8.08 -12.94
CA ASP A 45 -12.97 8.78 -11.80
C ASP A 45 -11.75 9.58 -12.24
N ASP A 46 -11.61 10.81 -11.72
CA ASP A 46 -10.39 11.58 -11.89
C ASP A 46 -9.31 11.08 -10.91
N VAL A 47 -8.28 10.44 -11.47
CA VAL A 47 -7.15 9.92 -10.69
C VAL A 47 -6.38 11.03 -9.97
N ASP A 48 -6.28 12.22 -10.55
CA ASP A 48 -5.58 13.33 -9.91
C ASP A 48 -6.32 13.84 -8.68
N ASP A 49 -7.65 13.87 -8.71
CA ASP A 49 -8.48 14.22 -7.55
C ASP A 49 -8.32 13.21 -6.42
N VAL A 50 -8.36 11.90 -6.71
CA VAL A 50 -8.13 10.85 -5.70
C VAL A 50 -6.74 10.97 -5.07
N VAL A 51 -5.74 11.29 -5.88
CA VAL A 51 -4.37 11.50 -5.39
C VAL A 51 -4.32 12.70 -4.45
N GLN A 52 -4.90 13.83 -4.82
CA GLN A 52 -4.92 15.03 -4.00
C GLN A 52 -5.64 14.81 -2.67
N GLU A 53 -6.85 14.24 -2.70
CA GLU A 53 -7.63 13.98 -1.49
C GLU A 53 -6.90 13.01 -0.55
N THR A 54 -6.29 11.95 -1.09
CA THR A 54 -5.52 11.01 -0.28
C THR A 54 -4.29 11.66 0.35
N LEU A 55 -3.55 12.50 -0.39
CA LEU A 55 -2.40 13.23 0.15
C LEU A 55 -2.82 14.24 1.22
N TRP A 56 -3.93 14.94 1.02
CA TRP A 56 -4.48 15.87 2.00
C TRP A 56 -4.91 15.16 3.28
N LEU A 57 -5.54 13.99 3.16
CA LEU A 57 -5.87 13.14 4.30
C LEU A 57 -4.62 12.65 5.04
N LEU A 58 -3.59 12.22 4.32
CA LEU A 58 -2.30 11.84 4.91
C LEU A 58 -1.71 13.02 5.70
N TYR A 59 -1.64 14.20 5.10
CA TYR A 59 -1.17 15.41 5.78
C TYR A 59 -1.95 15.70 7.07
N ARG A 60 -3.29 15.71 7.01
CA ARG A 60 -4.14 16.02 8.19
C ARG A 60 -4.01 15.01 9.32
N ARG A 61 -3.59 13.78 9.00
CA ARG A 61 -3.69 12.61 9.89
C ARG A 61 -2.35 12.01 10.23
N VAL A 62 -1.26 12.57 9.70
CA VAL A 62 0.09 12.06 9.90
C VAL A 62 0.40 11.81 11.37
N GLY A 63 0.05 12.73 12.28
CA GLY A 63 0.24 12.58 13.73
C GLY A 63 -0.54 11.43 14.39
N THR A 64 -1.50 10.83 13.69
CA THR A 64 -2.37 9.76 14.21
C THR A 64 -2.04 8.36 13.66
N LEU A 65 -1.04 8.23 12.79
CA LEU A 65 -0.61 6.95 12.24
C LEU A 65 -0.02 6.07 13.36
N ARG A 66 -0.62 4.88 13.60
CA ARG A 66 -0.31 4.02 14.76
C ARG A 66 0.62 2.84 14.47
N ALA A 67 0.90 2.50 13.21
CA ALA A 67 1.77 1.38 12.87
C ALA A 67 2.57 1.63 11.58
N LEU A 68 3.88 1.41 11.66
CA LEU A 68 4.85 1.65 10.58
C LEU A 68 4.81 0.55 9.50
N GLY A 69 4.31 -0.64 9.84
CA GLY A 69 4.23 -1.79 8.94
C GLY A 69 3.10 -1.77 7.91
N SER A 70 2.27 -0.71 7.86
CA SER A 70 1.08 -0.71 7.00
C SER A 70 0.77 0.62 6.30
N ILE A 71 1.71 1.57 6.18
CA ILE A 71 1.44 2.83 5.45
C ILE A 71 0.95 2.54 4.04
N SER A 72 1.59 1.62 3.31
CA SER A 72 1.10 1.14 2.00
C SER A 72 -0.33 0.61 2.05
N GLY A 73 -0.67 -0.18 3.08
CA GLY A 73 -2.00 -0.75 3.27
C GLY A 73 -3.05 0.31 3.61
N TRP A 74 -2.70 1.27 4.47
CA TRP A 74 -3.53 2.41 4.82
C TRP A 74 -3.79 3.30 3.61
N LEU A 75 -2.75 3.63 2.83
CA LEU A 75 -2.87 4.39 1.59
C LEU A 75 -3.79 3.68 0.60
N LEU A 76 -3.62 2.37 0.40
CA LEU A 76 -4.48 1.59 -0.48
C LEU A 76 -5.95 1.60 -0.01
N ALA A 77 -6.19 1.50 1.30
CA ALA A 77 -7.54 1.55 1.87
C ALA A 77 -8.20 2.93 1.64
N VAL A 78 -7.47 4.01 1.89
CA VAL A 78 -7.95 5.38 1.65
C VAL A 78 -8.25 5.58 0.16
N VAL A 79 -7.33 5.22 -0.73
CA VAL A 79 -7.53 5.32 -2.18
C VAL A 79 -8.77 4.58 -2.64
N ARG A 80 -8.97 3.33 -2.21
CA ARG A 80 -10.16 2.54 -2.59
C ARG A 80 -11.46 3.19 -2.14
N ARG A 81 -11.47 3.78 -0.94
CA ARG A 81 -12.63 4.53 -0.44
C ARG A 81 -12.90 5.77 -1.28
N GLU A 82 -11.87 6.54 -1.63
CA GLU A 82 -12.04 7.73 -2.47
C GLU A 82 -12.51 7.38 -3.89
N CYS A 83 -11.97 6.33 -4.51
CA CYS A 83 -12.50 5.82 -5.78
C CYS A 83 -13.99 5.44 -5.66
N LEU A 84 -14.38 4.71 -4.61
CA LEU A 84 -15.77 4.32 -4.39
C LEU A 84 -16.68 5.54 -4.17
N ARG A 85 -16.20 6.53 -3.41
CA ARG A 85 -16.91 7.79 -3.15
C ARG A 85 -17.18 8.52 -4.46
N MET A 86 -16.18 8.66 -5.33
CA MET A 86 -16.32 9.31 -6.64
C MET A 86 -17.29 8.54 -7.55
N ALA A 87 -17.17 7.22 -7.61
CA ALA A 87 -18.10 6.37 -8.37
C ALA A 87 -19.55 6.52 -7.87
N MET A 88 -19.77 6.60 -6.55
CA MET A 88 -21.10 6.83 -5.98
C MET A 88 -21.66 8.22 -6.32
N ARG A 89 -20.82 9.27 -6.30
CA ARG A 89 -21.19 10.63 -6.72
C ARG A 89 -21.57 10.66 -8.20
N ALA A 90 -20.81 9.99 -9.06
CA ALA A 90 -21.11 9.89 -10.49
C ALA A 90 -22.46 9.21 -10.77
N LEU A 91 -22.91 8.33 -9.88
CA LEU A 91 -24.23 7.67 -9.94
C LEU A 91 -25.36 8.50 -9.30
N GLY A 92 -25.10 9.74 -8.88
CA GLY A 92 -26.09 10.62 -8.26
C GLY A 92 -26.55 10.17 -6.87
N LYS A 93 -25.79 9.28 -6.22
CA LYS A 93 -26.10 8.83 -4.85
C LYS A 93 -25.53 9.83 -3.85
N PRO A 94 -26.26 10.14 -2.75
CA PRO A 94 -25.77 11.02 -1.72
C PRO A 94 -24.49 10.45 -1.09
N ASP A 95 -23.53 11.33 -0.87
CA ASP A 95 -22.25 11.02 -0.29
C ASP A 95 -22.39 10.85 1.23
N ASN A 96 -22.94 9.72 1.66
CA ASN A 96 -23.08 9.38 3.08
C ASN A 96 -21.77 8.88 3.70
N LEU A 97 -20.64 9.01 2.99
CA LEU A 97 -19.30 8.69 3.50
C LEU A 97 -18.74 9.90 4.25
N ASP A 98 -19.39 10.24 5.37
CA ASP A 98 -19.03 11.38 6.22
C ASP A 98 -17.53 11.42 6.56
N ASP A 99 -17.00 12.64 6.60
CA ASP A 99 -15.59 12.96 6.90
C ASP A 99 -15.19 12.63 8.36
N ALA A 100 -16.19 12.33 9.20
CA ALA A 100 -16.04 11.91 10.60
C ALA A 100 -15.47 10.48 10.77
N LEU A 101 -15.42 9.68 9.71
CA LEU A 101 -15.09 8.24 9.79
C LEU A 101 -13.62 7.88 9.60
N LEU A 102 -12.71 8.84 9.38
CA LEU A 102 -11.32 8.52 9.61
C LEU A 102 -11.01 8.68 11.10
N ASN A 103 -11.40 7.70 11.91
CA ASN A 103 -10.54 7.32 13.02
C ASN A 103 -9.48 6.42 12.39
N PRO A 104 -8.17 6.59 12.68
CA PRO A 104 -7.18 5.60 12.29
C PRO A 104 -7.64 4.18 12.61
N ALA A 105 -8.31 3.98 13.75
CA ALA A 105 -8.88 2.69 14.15
C ALA A 105 -10.04 2.20 13.27
N ASP A 106 -10.79 3.10 12.62
CA ASP A 106 -11.92 2.70 11.75
C ASP A 106 -11.45 2.44 10.31
N VAL A 107 -10.41 3.13 9.84
CA VAL A 107 -9.72 2.76 8.59
C VAL A 107 -8.94 1.46 8.76
N ASP A 108 -8.27 1.29 9.90
CA ASP A 108 -7.61 0.04 10.29
C ASP A 108 -8.66 -1.08 10.36
N ARG A 109 -9.77 -0.89 11.07
CA ARG A 109 -10.89 -1.85 11.05
C ARG A 109 -11.44 -2.11 9.65
N LEU A 110 -11.68 -1.10 8.82
CA LEU A 110 -12.18 -1.32 7.44
C LEU A 110 -11.17 -2.07 6.58
N ALA A 111 -9.87 -1.88 6.81
CA ALA A 111 -8.84 -2.73 6.24
C ALA A 111 -8.96 -4.16 6.77
N HIS A 112 -9.24 -4.36 8.06
CA HIS A 112 -9.14 -5.61 8.83
C HIS A 112 -10.41 -6.49 8.93
N LEU A 113 -11.62 -5.93 8.79
CA LEU A 113 -12.91 -6.53 9.14
C LEU A 113 -13.31 -7.81 8.36
N SER A 114 -12.69 -8.12 7.23
CA SER A 114 -12.91 -9.34 6.44
C SER A 114 -11.62 -10.03 5.99
N GLN A 115 -10.48 -9.53 6.44
CA GLN A 115 -9.17 -9.87 5.90
C GLN A 115 -8.17 -10.35 6.95
N ASP A 116 -8.50 -10.40 8.24
CA ASP A 116 -7.50 -10.79 9.25
C ASP A 116 -7.08 -12.26 9.14
N GLU A 117 -8.02 -13.16 8.88
CA GLU A 117 -7.71 -14.58 8.59
C GLU A 117 -6.95 -14.70 7.26
N LEU A 118 -7.44 -14.04 6.20
CA LEU A 118 -6.80 -14.04 4.89
C LEU A 118 -5.39 -13.41 4.89
N ARG A 119 -5.18 -12.37 5.69
CA ARG A 119 -3.87 -11.72 5.88
C ARG A 119 -2.94 -12.59 6.69
N LEU A 120 -3.45 -13.25 7.73
CA LEU A 120 -2.66 -14.17 8.54
C LEU A 120 -2.21 -15.36 7.69
N ASP A 121 -3.08 -15.90 6.84
CA ASP A 121 -2.77 -16.98 5.92
C ASP A 121 -1.80 -16.55 4.83
N LEU A 122 -1.98 -15.36 4.25
CA LEU A 122 -1.01 -14.79 3.30
C LEU A 122 0.35 -14.52 3.95
N SER A 123 0.39 -14.01 5.18
CA SER A 123 1.64 -13.78 5.91
C SER A 123 2.38 -15.09 6.16
N ARG A 124 1.66 -16.13 6.61
CA ARG A 124 2.21 -17.49 6.79
C ARG A 124 2.69 -18.08 5.47
N ALA A 125 1.94 -17.91 4.38
CA ALA A 125 2.31 -18.36 3.05
C ALA A 125 3.61 -17.69 2.57
N ILE A 126 3.77 -16.38 2.78
CA ILE A 126 5.01 -15.67 2.43
C ILE A 126 6.17 -16.13 3.31
N GLN A 127 5.93 -16.36 4.61
CA GLN A 127 6.94 -16.87 5.54
C GLN A 127 7.33 -18.33 5.28
N SER A 128 6.49 -19.13 4.62
CA SER A 128 6.83 -20.52 4.26
C SER A 128 7.70 -20.61 3.00
N LEU A 129 7.76 -19.56 2.17
CA LEU A 129 8.61 -19.53 0.99
C LEU A 129 10.11 -19.62 1.35
N PRO A 130 10.93 -20.31 0.55
CA PRO A 130 12.39 -20.16 0.58
C PRO A 130 12.81 -18.70 0.50
N GLU A 131 13.87 -18.33 1.23
CA GLU A 131 14.31 -16.93 1.42
C GLU A 131 14.47 -16.15 0.11
N HIS A 132 15.11 -16.76 -0.89
CA HIS A 132 15.35 -16.14 -2.20
C HIS A 132 14.07 -15.92 -3.04
N TYR A 133 12.97 -16.61 -2.75
CA TYR A 133 11.65 -16.38 -3.35
C TYR A 133 10.85 -15.34 -2.56
N ARG A 134 10.94 -15.42 -1.23
CA ARG A 134 10.32 -14.46 -0.31
C ARG A 134 10.84 -13.05 -0.56
N GLU A 135 12.16 -12.89 -0.62
CA GLU A 135 12.82 -11.60 -0.81
C GLU A 135 12.38 -10.95 -2.13
N VAL A 136 12.34 -11.72 -3.22
CA VAL A 136 11.88 -11.21 -4.52
C VAL A 136 10.40 -10.84 -4.52
N ILE A 137 9.55 -11.57 -3.80
CA ILE A 137 8.13 -11.20 -3.63
C ILE A 137 7.95 -9.96 -2.78
N ILE A 138 8.69 -9.83 -1.68
CA ILE A 138 8.60 -8.65 -0.82
C ILE A 138 8.99 -7.43 -1.64
N LEU A 139 10.17 -7.44 -2.27
CA LEU A 139 10.64 -6.29 -3.04
C LEU A 139 9.73 -5.95 -4.22
N ARG A 140 9.17 -6.95 -4.92
CA ARG A 140 8.35 -6.71 -6.11
C ARG A 140 6.87 -6.46 -5.83
N ASP A 141 6.25 -7.26 -4.97
CA ASP A 141 4.80 -7.31 -4.80
C ASP A 141 4.33 -6.53 -3.56
N ILE A 142 5.21 -6.30 -2.58
CA ILE A 142 4.92 -5.50 -1.38
C ILE A 142 5.53 -4.10 -1.49
N GLU A 143 6.81 -4.02 -1.83
CA GLU A 143 7.55 -2.75 -1.97
C GLU A 143 7.42 -2.15 -3.37
N GLU A 144 6.82 -2.90 -4.29
CA GLU A 144 6.51 -2.48 -5.65
C GLU A 144 7.69 -2.03 -6.53
N MET A 145 8.93 -2.39 -6.15
CA MET A 145 10.14 -2.13 -6.95
C MET A 145 10.01 -2.78 -8.32
N THR A 146 10.46 -2.10 -9.38
CA THR A 146 10.52 -2.65 -10.73
C THR A 146 11.44 -3.89 -10.79
N ILE A 147 11.25 -4.73 -11.81
CA ILE A 147 12.13 -5.91 -12.00
C ILE A 147 13.60 -5.47 -12.08
N ASP A 148 13.87 -4.30 -12.66
CA ASP A 148 15.22 -3.76 -12.82
C ASP A 148 15.80 -3.24 -11.50
N GLU A 149 14.98 -2.60 -10.66
CA GLU A 149 15.38 -2.19 -9.31
C GLU A 149 15.64 -3.41 -8.39
N VAL A 150 14.80 -4.44 -8.47
CA VAL A 150 15.01 -5.69 -7.70
C VAL A 150 16.27 -6.41 -8.19
N ALA A 151 16.50 -6.46 -9.51
CA ALA A 151 17.70 -7.04 -10.09
C ALA A 151 18.97 -6.31 -9.62
N ALA A 152 18.95 -4.98 -9.61
CA ALA A 152 20.04 -4.16 -9.09
C ALA A 152 20.25 -4.37 -7.58
N SER A 153 19.17 -4.39 -6.79
CA SER A 153 19.24 -4.54 -5.32
C SER A 153 19.80 -5.89 -4.88
N LEU A 154 19.46 -6.97 -5.60
CA LEU A 154 19.89 -8.33 -5.28
C LEU A 154 21.14 -8.79 -6.04
N ASN A 155 21.69 -7.94 -6.92
CA ASN A 155 22.80 -8.27 -7.82
C ASN A 155 22.51 -9.53 -8.68
N LEU A 156 21.34 -9.56 -9.31
CA LEU A 156 20.84 -10.66 -10.14
C LEU A 156 20.41 -10.17 -11.52
N THR A 157 20.23 -11.10 -12.47
CA THR A 157 19.69 -10.76 -13.79
C THR A 157 18.18 -10.58 -13.76
N ARG A 158 17.65 -9.79 -14.70
CA ARG A 158 16.21 -9.58 -14.91
C ARG A 158 15.46 -10.89 -15.12
N GLU A 159 16.08 -11.82 -15.86
CA GLU A 159 15.57 -13.16 -16.13
C GLU A 159 15.46 -13.99 -14.85
N SER A 160 16.47 -13.89 -13.96
CA SER A 160 16.44 -14.55 -12.65
C SER A 160 15.30 -14.03 -11.79
N ILE A 161 15.09 -12.70 -11.75
CA ILE A 161 13.98 -12.10 -11.00
C ILE A 161 12.63 -12.56 -11.55
N LYS A 162 12.43 -12.54 -12.87
CA LYS A 162 11.20 -13.02 -13.51
C LYS A 162 10.90 -14.49 -13.15
N GLY A 163 11.93 -15.35 -13.23
CA GLY A 163 11.80 -16.77 -12.88
C GLY A 163 11.45 -16.98 -11.41
N ARG A 164 12.12 -16.25 -10.51
CA ARG A 164 11.84 -16.29 -9.06
C ARG A 164 10.44 -15.79 -8.73
N LEU A 165 9.98 -14.69 -9.35
CA LEU A 165 8.61 -14.17 -9.18
C LEU A 165 7.54 -15.15 -9.65
N HIS A 166 7.78 -15.80 -10.78
CA HIS A 166 6.83 -16.79 -11.30
C HIS A 166 6.69 -17.96 -10.31
N ARG A 167 7.82 -18.49 -9.84
CA ARG A 167 7.84 -19.63 -8.88
C ARG A 167 7.24 -19.25 -7.53
N SER A 168 7.61 -18.10 -6.98
CA SER A 168 7.12 -17.65 -5.69
C SER A 168 5.60 -17.43 -5.69
N ARG A 169 5.04 -16.83 -6.74
CA ARG A 169 3.58 -16.65 -6.89
C ARG A 169 2.83 -17.96 -7.10
N ALA A 170 3.44 -18.95 -7.77
CA ALA A 170 2.85 -20.28 -7.90
C ALA A 170 2.75 -20.97 -6.52
N LEU A 171 3.82 -20.94 -5.73
CA LEU A 171 3.86 -21.52 -4.38
C LEU A 171 2.87 -20.83 -3.43
N LEU A 172 2.75 -19.49 -3.49
CA LEU A 172 1.73 -18.79 -2.71
C LEU A 172 0.31 -19.18 -3.11
N ARG A 173 0.06 -19.38 -4.41
CA ARG A 173 -1.26 -19.80 -4.88
C ARG A 173 -1.60 -21.21 -4.39
N GLU A 174 -0.65 -22.15 -4.46
CA GLU A 174 -0.84 -23.51 -3.94
C GLU A 174 -1.19 -23.46 -2.45
N TYR A 175 -0.41 -22.73 -1.65
CA TYR A 175 -0.63 -22.61 -0.20
C TYR A 175 -1.99 -21.99 0.17
N LEU A 176 -2.51 -21.06 -0.64
CA LEU A 176 -3.77 -20.36 -0.37
C LEU A 176 -5.01 -21.07 -0.93
N LEU A 177 -4.83 -22.13 -1.72
CA LEU A 177 -5.91 -22.94 -2.29
C LEU A 177 -6.11 -24.28 -1.57
N ASP A 178 -5.13 -24.69 -0.75
CA ASP A 178 -5.23 -25.81 0.20
C ASP A 178 -5.95 -25.38 1.50
#